data_AF-A0A4R3RJA9-F1
#
_entry.id   AF-A0A4R3RJA9-F1
#
_cell.length_a   1.000
_cell.length_b   1.000
_cell.length_c   1.000
_cell.angle_alpha   90.00
_cell.angle_beta   90.00
_cell.angle_gamma   90.00
#
_symmetry.space_group_name_H-M   'P 1'
#
loop_
_entity.id
_entity.type
_entity.pdbx_description
1 polymer ?
#
loop_
_entity_poly.entity_id
_entity_poly.type
_entity_poly.pdbx_seq_one_letter_code
_entity_poly.pdbx_strand_id
1 'polypeptide(L)' 'MDWRLGFLLGIDLTEKQRRPVIRGHAVAGDIIAPIRELSYATEPATTADAATVAAAIVKNRGYFMLNRAKQRF' A
#
# COMPACT_ATOMS: atom_id res chain seq x y z
N MET A 1 17.18 -8.60 2.61
CA MET A 1 15.72 -8.77 2.70
C MET A 1 15.09 -7.84 1.69
N ASP A 2 14.26 -8.36 0.80
CA ASP A 2 13.57 -7.55 -0.20
C ASP A 2 12.51 -6.70 0.51
N TRP A 3 12.66 -5.38 0.44
CA TRP A 3 11.83 -4.42 1.18
C TRP A 3 10.35 -4.54 0.79
N ARG A 4 10.07 -4.98 -0.44
CA ARG A 4 8.72 -5.14 -0.99
C ARG A 4 7.97 -6.25 -0.25
N LEU A 5 8.62 -7.40 -0.07
CA LEU A 5 8.09 -8.53 0.71
C LEU A 5 7.90 -8.16 2.18
N GLY A 6 8.86 -7.47 2.79
CA GLY A 6 8.73 -6.99 4.17
C GLY A 6 7.56 -6.03 4.37
N PHE A 7 7.33 -5.13 3.41
CA PHE A 7 6.18 -4.22 3.42
C PHE A 7 4.85 -4.97 3.31
N LEU A 8 4.73 -5.90 2.35
CA LEU A 8 3.51 -6.69 2.15
C LEU A 8 3.16 -7.54 3.39
N LEU A 9 4.16 -8.21 3.99
CA LEU A 9 3.98 -8.94 5.25
C LEU A 9 3.51 -8.04 6.40
N GLY A 10 4.09 -6.85 6.54
CA GLY A 10 3.67 -5.87 7.55
C GLY A 10 2.26 -5.35 7.33
N ILE A 11 1.82 -5.22 6.07
CA ILE A 11 0.44 -4.87 5.72
C ILE A 11 -0.52 -6.01 6.09
N ASP A 12 -0.22 -7.25 5.72
CA ASP A 12 -1.07 -8.41 6.02
C ASP A 12 -1.23 -8.63 7.53
N LEU A 13 -0.16 -8.46 8.31
CA LEU A 13 -0.19 -8.62 9.78
C LEU A 13 -0.95 -7.51 10.53
N THR A 14 -1.33 -6.41 9.87
CA THR A 14 -2.11 -5.30 10.52
C THR A 14 -3.63 -5.53 10.46
N GLU A 15 -4.00 -6.80 10.64
CA GLU A 15 -5.11 -7.57 10.05
C GLU A 15 -6.56 -7.03 10.13
N LYS A 16 -6.91 -6.06 10.99
CA LYS A 16 -8.32 -5.61 11.15
C LYS A 16 -8.65 -4.28 10.49
N GLN A 17 -7.78 -3.28 10.60
CA GLN A 17 -8.08 -1.95 10.05
C GLN A 17 -7.75 -1.84 8.56
N ARG A 18 -6.91 -2.74 8.04
CA ARG A 18 -6.33 -2.63 6.68
C ARG A 18 -6.98 -3.53 5.62
N ARG A 19 -7.72 -4.57 6.02
CA ARG A 19 -8.38 -5.53 5.09
C ARG A 19 -9.16 -4.88 3.94
N PRO A 20 -9.92 -3.77 4.13
CA PRO A 20 -10.65 -3.14 3.04
C PRO A 20 -9.73 -2.51 1.97
N VAL A 21 -8.54 -2.04 2.35
CA VAL A 21 -7.58 -1.37 1.44
C VAL A 21 -6.75 -2.40 0.66
N ILE A 22 -6.55 -3.59 1.23
CA ILE A 22 -5.73 -4.68 0.67
C ILE A 22 -6.44 -5.42 -0.47
N ARG A 23 -7.78 -5.48 -0.44
CA ARG A 23 -8.59 -6.27 -1.38
C ARG A 23 -9.47 -5.43 -2.31
N GLY A 24 -9.28 -4.12 -2.34
CA GLY A 24 -10.10 -3.19 -3.11
C GLY A 24 -11.18 -2.52 -2.26
N HIS A 25 -10.93 -1.26 -1.91
CA HIS A 25 -11.89 -0.41 -1.21
C HIS A 25 -12.75 0.35 -2.23
N ALA A 26 -14.07 0.40 -2.05
CA ALA A 26 -14.97 1.07 -3.01
C ALA A 26 -14.61 2.53 -3.32
N VAL A 27 -14.02 3.25 -2.35
CA VAL A 27 -13.63 4.67 -2.51
C VAL A 27 -12.15 4.84 -2.86
N ALA A 28 -11.28 3.90 -2.45
CA ALA A 28 -9.84 4.09 -2.50
C ALA A 28 -9.12 3.14 -3.48
N GLY A 29 -9.81 2.11 -3.98
CA GLY A 29 -9.26 1.10 -4.88
C GLY A 29 -8.26 0.17 -4.19
N ASP A 30 -7.53 -0.62 -5.01
CA ASP A 30 -6.37 -1.38 -4.56
C ASP A 30 -5.12 -0.48 -4.57
N ILE A 31 -4.91 0.24 -3.47
CA ILE A 31 -3.81 1.21 -3.34
C ILE A 31 -2.44 0.51 -3.27
N ILE A 32 -2.41 -0.78 -2.92
CA ILE A 32 -1.15 -1.53 -2.79
C ILE A 32 -0.77 -2.29 -4.07
N ALA A 33 -1.63 -2.28 -5.09
CA ALA A 33 -1.38 -2.93 -6.38
C ALA A 33 0.01 -2.59 -6.96
N PRO A 34 0.47 -1.31 -7.01
CA PRO A 34 1.79 -1.01 -7.57
C PRO A 34 2.97 -1.64 -6.81
N ILE A 35 2.83 -1.84 -5.49
CA ILE A 35 3.86 -2.48 -4.66
C ILE A 35 3.85 -4.00 -4.91
N ARG A 36 2.66 -4.58 -5.12
CA ARG A 36 2.49 -5.98 -5.46
C ARG A 36 3.03 -6.29 -6.86
N GLU A 37 2.68 -5.47 -7.85
CA GLU A 37 3.20 -5.56 -9.22
C GLU A 37 4.72 -5.47 -9.25
N LEU A 38 5.30 -4.55 -8.49
CA LEU A 38 6.75 -4.44 -8.36
C LEU A 38 7.39 -5.68 -7.72
N SER A 39 6.66 -6.44 -6.91
CA SER A 39 7.15 -7.70 -6.31
C SER A 39 7.16 -8.85 -7.31
N TYR A 40 6.38 -8.77 -8.39
CA TYR A 40 6.33 -9.75 -9.47
C TYR A 40 7.20 -9.38 -10.68
N ALA A 41 7.72 -8.15 -10.72
CA ALA A 41 8.58 -7.68 -11.80
C ALA A 41 9.91 -8.46 -11.81
N THR A 42 10.23 -9.06 -12.96
CA THR A 42 11.51 -9.73 -13.22
C THR A 42 12.58 -8.76 -13.73
N GLU A 43 12.16 -7.63 -14.29
CA GLU A 43 13.04 -6.57 -14.78
C GLU A 43 13.50 -5.63 -13.66
N PRO A 44 14.67 -4.97 -13.82
CA PRO A 44 15.11 -3.94 -12.88
C PRO A 44 14.07 -2.82 -12.75
N ALA A 45 13.79 -2.43 -11.50
CA ALA A 45 12.87 -1.33 -11.22
C ALA A 45 13.39 -0.02 -11.81
N THR A 46 12.53 0.68 -12.55
CA THR A 46 12.81 1.99 -13.12
C THR A 46 12.48 3.12 -12.14
N THR A 47 12.91 4.34 -12.46
CA THR A 47 12.50 5.53 -11.72
C THR A 47 10.98 5.77 -11.78
N ALA A 48 10.34 5.35 -12.88
CA ALA A 48 8.89 5.44 -13.02
C ALA A 48 8.16 4.49 -12.04
N ASP A 49 8.69 3.28 -11.86
CA ASP A 49 8.17 2.32 -10.88
C ASP A 49 8.31 2.85 -9.46
N ALA A 50 9.46 3.47 -9.15
CA ALA A 50 9.71 4.11 -7.86
C ALA A 50 8.72 5.26 -7.58
N ALA A 51 8.43 6.10 -8.59
CA ALA A 51 7.45 7.18 -8.46
C ALA A 51 6.03 6.64 -8.22
N THR A 52 5.66 5.57 -8.93
CA THR A 52 4.35 4.92 -8.79
C THR A 52 4.18 4.31 -7.40
N VAL A 53 5.21 3.62 -6.90
CA VAL A 53 5.25 3.09 -5.52
C VAL A 53 5.20 4.22 -4.49
N ALA A 54 5.95 5.31 -4.67
CA ALA A 54 5.91 6.44 -3.75
C ALA A 54 4.51 7.05 -3.66
N ALA A 55 3.82 7.22 -4.79
CA ALA A 55 2.44 7.69 -4.83
C ALA A 55 1.48 6.74 -4.08
N ALA A 56 1.65 5.42 -4.24
CA ALA A 56 0.89 4.41 -3.51
C ALA A 56 1.11 4.50 -1.99
N ILE A 57 2.35 4.67 -1.53
CA ILE A 57 2.70 4.84 -0.12
C ILE A 57 2.05 6.11 0.46
N VAL A 58 2.09 7.23 -0.27
CA VAL A 58 1.46 8.49 0.17
C VAL A 58 -0.05 8.33 0.30
N LYS A 59 -0.71 7.70 -0.68
CA LYS A 59 -2.15 7.42 -0.63
C LYS A 59 -2.51 6.49 0.54
N ASN A 60 -1.71 5.45 0.77
CA ASN A 60 -1.87 4.54 1.90
C ASN A 60 -1.79 5.29 3.24
N ARG A 61 -0.74 6.10 3.43
CA ARG A 61 -0.59 6.95 4.61
C ARG A 61 -1.75 7.91 4.78
N GLY A 62 -2.17 8.58 3.71
CA GLY A 62 -3.30 9.52 3.71
C GLY A 62 -4.59 8.87 4.15
N TYR A 63 -4.93 7.69 3.61
CA TYR A 63 -6.13 6.95 3.99
C TYR A 63 -6.17 6.65 5.50
N PHE A 64 -5.08 6.13 6.06
CA PHE A 64 -5.05 5.78 7.49
C PHE A 64 -4.94 7.00 8.40
N MET A 65 -4.16 8.02 8.03
CA MET A 65 -4.01 9.23 8.86
C MET A 65 -5.27 10.10 8.86
N LEU A 66 -5.94 10.31 7.72
CA LEU A 66 -7.19 11.06 7.69
C LEU A 66 -8.31 10.33 8.43
N ASN A 67 -8.41 9.00 8.28
CA ASN A 67 -9.43 8.24 8.99
C ASN A 67 -9.16 8.20 10.51
N ARG A 68 -7.89 8.16 10.93
CA ARG A 68 -7.51 8.27 12.35
C ARG A 68 -7.81 9.66 12.92
N ALA A 69 -7.65 10.73 12.13
CA ALA A 69 -8.01 12.08 12.54
C ALA A 69 -9.55 12.26 12.67
N LYS A 70 -10.33 11.53 11.88
CA LYS A 70 -11.81 11.52 11.95
C LYS A 70 -12.37 10.60 13.04
N GLN A 71 -11.61 9.59 13.46
CA GLN A 71 -11.90 8.79 14.66
C GLN A 71 -11.61 9.60 15.93
N ARG A 72 -12.45 10.60 16.22
CA ARG A 72 -12.56 11.18 17.55
C ARG A 72 -13.52 10.31 18.36
N PHE A 73 -12.94 9.47 19.22
CA PHE A 73 -13.57 8.60 20.23
C PHE A 73 -14.44 7.46 19.69
#